data_AF-Q8LRQ6-F1
#
_entry.id   AF-Q8LRQ6-F1
#
_cell.length_a   1.000
_cell.length_b   1.000
_cell.length_c   1.000
_cell.angle_alpha   90.00
_cell.angle_beta   90.00
_cell.angle_gamma   90.00
#
_symmetry.space_group_name_H-M   'P 1'
#
loop_
_entity.id
_entity.type
_entity.pdbx_description
1 polymer ?
#
loop_
_entity_poly.entity_id
_entity_poly.type
_entity_poly.pdbx_seq_one_letter_code
_entity_poly.pdbx_strand_id
1 'polypeptide(L)'
;AVCNSNPTPCNDPTDKLFTVHGLWPSNKNGPDPEKCKTTALNSQKIGNMTAQLEIIWPNVLNRSDHVGFWEKEWIKHGTCGYPTIKDDMHYLQTVIRMYITQRQNVSAILSKAMIQPNGTNRPLVDIENAIRRGTNNTK
;
A
#
# COMPACT_ATOMS: atom_id res chain seq x y z
N ALA A 1 11.71 9.29 -0.07
CA ALA A 1 10.73 10.38 0.20
C ALA A 1 10.19 10.27 1.63
N VAL A 2 9.45 9.22 1.98
CA VAL A 2 8.90 9.01 3.34
C VAL A 2 9.98 9.12 4.44
N CYS A 3 11.12 8.46 4.24
CA CYS A 3 12.25 8.49 5.18
C CYS A 3 12.97 9.84 5.29
N ASN A 4 12.70 10.77 4.37
CA ASN A 4 13.26 12.13 4.39
C ASN A 4 12.20 13.17 4.83
N SER A 5 10.95 12.75 5.06
CA SER A 5 9.84 13.63 5.44
C SER A 5 9.41 13.47 6.90
N ASN A 6 9.84 12.41 7.59
CA ASN A 6 9.48 12.13 8.97
C ASN A 6 10.65 12.48 9.91
N PRO A 7 10.40 13.04 11.11
CA PRO A 7 11.44 13.19 12.14
C PRO A 7 12.01 11.85 12.64
N THR A 8 11.25 10.75 12.47
CA THR A 8 11.72 9.40 12.78
C THR A 8 12.62 8.90 11.65
N PRO A 9 13.93 8.67 11.89
CA PRO A 9 14.82 8.15 10.87
C PRO A 9 14.39 6.74 10.45
N CYS A 10 14.43 6.45 9.15
CA CYS A 10 14.40 5.06 8.71
C CYS A 10 15.76 4.44 9.04
N ASN A 11 15.75 3.44 9.90
CA ASN A 11 16.97 2.78 10.38
C ASN A 11 17.59 1.82 9.34
N ASP A 12 16.87 1.53 8.26
CA ASP A 12 17.28 0.60 7.21
C ASP A 12 17.54 1.31 5.86
N PRO A 13 18.42 0.75 5.01
CA PRO A 13 18.64 1.27 3.66
C PRO A 13 17.33 1.38 2.89
N THR A 14 17.05 2.57 2.39
CA THR A 14 15.77 2.84 1.73
C THR A 14 15.84 2.43 0.27
N ASP A 15 14.95 1.52 -0.14
CA ASP A 15 14.72 1.27 -1.55
C ASP A 15 14.08 2.49 -2.23
N LYS A 16 14.44 2.72 -3.50
CA LYS A 16 13.80 3.72 -4.35
C LYS A 16 12.54 3.15 -5.01
N LEU A 17 11.63 2.62 -4.21
CA LEU A 17 10.43 1.91 -4.65
C LEU A 17 9.16 2.50 -4.01
N PHE A 18 8.07 2.39 -4.75
CA PHE A 18 6.72 2.45 -4.19
C PHE A 18 6.35 1.08 -3.60
N THR A 19 6.08 1.10 -2.31
CA THR A 19 5.40 0.02 -1.57
C THR A 19 3.98 0.45 -1.25
N VAL A 20 3.16 -0.51 -0.83
CA VAL A 20 1.82 -0.22 -0.32
C VAL A 20 1.93 0.61 0.97
N HIS A 21 1.06 1.61 1.10
CA HIS A 21 0.82 2.31 2.36
C HIS A 21 -0.47 1.80 3.00
N GLY A 22 -1.57 1.73 2.23
CA GLY A 22 -2.79 1.06 2.65
C GLY A 22 -3.84 0.92 1.55
N LEU A 23 -4.91 0.18 1.86
CA LEU A 23 -6.07 -0.02 1.00
C LEU A 23 -7.32 0.47 1.74
N TRP A 24 -7.81 1.64 1.37
CA TRP A 24 -8.80 2.35 2.17
C TRP A 24 -10.16 2.37 1.45
N PRO A 25 -11.21 1.75 2.04
CA PRO A 25 -12.57 2.04 1.63
C PRO A 25 -12.85 3.53 1.82
N SER A 26 -13.32 4.20 0.77
CA SER A 26 -13.49 5.66 0.77
C SER A 26 -14.88 6.06 0.28
N ASN A 27 -15.39 7.15 0.85
CA ASN A 27 -16.64 7.75 0.42
C ASN A 27 -16.37 8.74 -0.72
N LYS A 28 -17.28 8.80 -1.70
CA LYS A 28 -17.18 9.82 -2.77
C LYS A 28 -17.29 11.24 -2.22
N ASN A 29 -18.13 11.42 -1.20
CA ASN A 29 -18.40 12.69 -0.56
C ASN A 29 -18.30 12.51 0.97
N GLY A 30 -17.74 13.51 1.65
CA GLY A 30 -17.58 13.48 3.10
C GLY A 30 -16.38 12.64 3.57
N PRO A 31 -16.20 12.47 4.89
CA PRO A 31 -15.09 11.71 5.45
C PRO A 31 -15.15 10.23 5.07
N ASP A 32 -13.97 9.62 4.93
CA ASP A 32 -13.85 8.19 4.74
C ASP A 32 -14.25 7.42 6.00
N PRO A 33 -14.85 6.22 5.86
CA PRO A 33 -15.18 5.39 7.00
C PRO A 33 -13.90 4.86 7.66
N GLU A 34 -13.85 4.91 8.99
CA GLU A 34 -12.75 4.37 9.77
C GLU A 34 -13.26 3.56 10.98
N LYS A 35 -12.49 2.55 11.40
CA LYS A 35 -12.73 1.75 12.61
C LYS A 35 -14.15 1.15 12.69
N CYS A 36 -14.67 0.66 11.56
CA CYS A 36 -16.05 0.18 11.46
C CYS A 36 -16.34 -1.09 12.30
N LYS A 37 -15.29 -1.84 12.66
CA LYS A 37 -15.36 -2.96 13.62
C LYS A 37 -14.12 -2.98 14.50
N THR A 38 -14.23 -3.60 15.67
CA THR A 38 -13.13 -3.77 16.63
C THR A 38 -12.49 -5.17 16.56
N THR A 39 -12.46 -5.77 15.36
CA THR A 39 -11.87 -7.09 15.16
C THR A 39 -10.36 -6.95 14.96
N ALA A 40 -9.59 -7.47 15.91
CA ALA A 40 -8.14 -7.52 15.82
C ALA A 40 -7.67 -8.39 14.65
N LEU A 41 -6.48 -8.09 14.13
CA LEU A 41 -5.85 -8.91 13.10
C LEU A 41 -5.30 -10.19 13.73
N ASN A 42 -5.64 -11.35 13.18
CA ASN A 42 -5.08 -12.62 13.65
C ASN A 42 -3.72 -12.86 12.98
N SER A 43 -2.66 -12.39 13.64
CA SER A 43 -1.29 -12.50 13.14
C SER A 43 -0.83 -13.93 12.91
N GLN A 44 -1.35 -14.90 13.67
CA GLN A 44 -1.04 -16.32 13.50
C GLN A 44 -1.54 -16.87 12.15
N LYS A 45 -2.56 -16.25 11.54
CA LYS A 45 -3.11 -16.67 10.25
C LYS A 45 -2.38 -16.09 9.04
N ILE A 46 -1.49 -15.10 9.21
CA ILE A 46 -0.73 -14.50 8.10
C ILE A 46 0.12 -15.58 7.41
N GLY A 47 0.73 -16.46 8.20
CA GLY A 47 1.41 -17.66 7.73
C GLY A 47 2.41 -17.40 6.61
N ASN A 48 2.15 -17.98 5.43
CA ASN A 48 3.04 -17.90 4.27
C ASN A 48 3.02 -16.54 3.54
N MET A 49 2.10 -15.63 3.89
CA MET A 49 2.03 -14.30 3.28
C MET A 49 3.04 -13.32 3.87
N THR A 50 3.62 -13.63 5.04
CA THR A 50 4.53 -12.72 5.77
C THR A 50 5.65 -12.20 4.88
N ALA A 51 6.44 -13.08 4.28
CA ALA A 51 7.56 -12.68 3.43
C ALA A 51 7.12 -11.83 2.22
N GLN A 52 5.93 -12.08 1.66
CA GLN A 52 5.40 -11.25 0.56
C GLN A 52 5.00 -9.87 1.07
N LEU A 53 4.30 -9.79 2.19
CA LEU A 53 3.85 -8.53 2.79
C LEU A 53 5.03 -7.66 3.27
N GLU A 54 6.10 -8.26 3.79
CA GLU A 54 7.32 -7.52 4.18
C GLU A 54 8.00 -6.85 2.98
N ILE A 55 7.87 -7.43 1.78
CA ILE A 55 8.40 -6.85 0.55
C ILE A 55 7.45 -5.77 0.01
N ILE A 56 6.15 -6.07 -0.12
CA ILE A 56 5.23 -5.19 -0.84
C ILE A 56 4.58 -4.13 0.05
N TRP A 57 4.41 -4.40 1.33
CA TRP A 57 3.72 -3.55 2.30
C TRP A 57 4.47 -3.42 3.64
N PRO A 58 5.77 -3.09 3.65
CA PRO A 58 6.50 -2.92 4.88
C PRO A 58 6.05 -1.72 5.70
N ASN A 59 6.25 -1.85 7.01
CA ASN A 59 6.40 -0.69 7.88
C ASN A 59 7.76 -0.02 7.61
N VAL A 60 7.78 0.99 6.74
CA VAL A 60 9.01 1.67 6.33
C VAL A 60 9.68 2.48 7.44
N LEU A 61 8.94 2.85 8.49
CA LEU A 61 9.46 3.64 9.62
C LEU A 61 10.01 2.74 10.74
N ASN A 62 9.51 1.51 10.85
CA ASN A 62 10.02 0.52 11.79
C ASN A 62 9.87 -0.91 11.21
N ARG A 63 10.93 -1.42 10.57
CA ARG A 63 10.94 -2.76 9.98
C ARG A 63 10.82 -3.89 11.02
N SER A 64 11.03 -3.62 12.31
CA SER A 64 10.81 -4.63 13.35
C SER A 64 9.33 -4.82 13.71
N ASP A 65 8.44 -3.93 13.27
CA ASP A 65 7.00 -3.95 13.60
C ASP A 65 6.12 -3.89 12.34
N HIS A 66 6.24 -4.92 11.51
CA HIS A 66 5.39 -5.10 10.34
C HIS A 66 3.95 -5.47 10.70
N VAL A 67 3.79 -6.43 11.62
CA VAL A 67 2.47 -6.94 12.03
C VAL A 67 1.65 -5.85 12.73
N GLY A 68 2.24 -5.08 13.64
CA GLY A 68 1.53 -4.00 14.32
C GLY A 68 1.13 -2.87 13.37
N PHE A 69 1.89 -2.64 12.30
CA PHE A 69 1.48 -1.74 11.22
C PHE A 69 0.28 -2.29 10.43
N TRP A 70 0.33 -3.55 10.00
CA TRP A 70 -0.79 -4.16 9.26
C TRP A 70 -2.07 -4.26 10.11
N GLU A 71 -1.93 -4.51 11.42
CA GLU A 71 -3.07 -4.51 12.34
C GLU A 71 -3.73 -3.13 12.43
N LYS A 72 -2.93 -2.05 12.52
CA LYS A 72 -3.47 -0.67 12.51
C LYS A 72 -4.20 -0.36 11.20
N GLU A 73 -3.64 -0.75 10.06
CA GLU A 73 -4.27 -0.58 8.75
C GLU A 73 -5.57 -1.41 8.63
N TRP A 74 -5.58 -2.64 9.13
CA TRP A 74 -6.78 -3.48 9.16
C TRP A 74 -7.87 -2.87 10.05
N ILE A 75 -7.55 -2.56 11.31
CA ILE A 75 -8.52 -2.02 12.27
C ILE A 75 -9.09 -0.71 11.77
N LYS A 76 -8.21 0.20 11.31
CA LYS A 76 -8.61 1.54 10.90
C LYS A 76 -9.37 1.53 9.58
N HIS A 77 -8.93 0.77 8.59
CA HIS A 77 -9.46 0.86 7.21
C HIS A 77 -10.10 -0.44 6.73
N GLY A 78 -9.41 -1.57 6.86
CA GLY A 78 -9.90 -2.85 6.34
C GLY A 78 -11.26 -3.28 6.90
N THR A 79 -11.54 -2.98 8.17
CA THR A 79 -12.83 -3.29 8.84
C THR A 79 -14.04 -2.63 8.19
N CYS A 80 -13.83 -1.57 7.41
CA CYS A 80 -14.88 -0.84 6.69
C CYS A 80 -15.19 -1.40 5.29
N GLY A 81 -14.46 -2.42 4.83
CA GLY A 81 -14.60 -2.93 3.45
C GLY A 81 -15.69 -3.99 3.26
N TYR A 82 -16.42 -4.39 4.30
CA TYR A 82 -17.45 -5.43 4.22
C TYR A 82 -18.64 -4.99 3.33
N PRO A 83 -19.22 -5.87 2.49
CA PRO A 83 -18.94 -7.31 2.32
C PRO A 83 -17.83 -7.67 1.33
N THR A 84 -17.27 -6.67 0.61
CA THR A 84 -16.24 -6.90 -0.41
C THR A 84 -14.95 -7.42 0.22
N ILE A 85 -14.52 -6.82 1.33
CA ILE A 85 -13.47 -7.32 2.21
C ILE A 85 -14.15 -8.06 3.36
N LYS A 86 -13.89 -9.37 3.49
CA LYS A 86 -14.68 -10.26 4.35
C LYS A 86 -14.10 -10.33 5.76
N ASP A 87 -12.79 -10.45 5.84
CA ASP A 87 -12.00 -10.60 7.05
C ASP A 87 -10.58 -10.07 6.82
N ASP A 88 -9.77 -10.14 7.86
CA ASP A 88 -8.38 -9.68 7.92
C ASP A 88 -7.51 -10.37 6.87
N MET A 89 -7.64 -11.69 6.72
CA MET A 89 -6.86 -12.44 5.73
C MET A 89 -7.26 -12.09 4.30
N HIS A 90 -8.56 -11.92 4.03
CA HIS A 90 -9.03 -11.48 2.72
C HIS A 90 -8.55 -10.07 2.38
N TYR A 91 -8.41 -9.18 3.38
CA TYR A 91 -7.83 -7.85 3.22
C TYR A 91 -6.36 -7.91 2.78
N LEU A 92 -5.52 -8.64 3.53
CA LEU A 92 -4.10 -8.79 3.20
C LEU A 92 -3.90 -9.45 1.83
N GLN A 93 -4.66 -10.51 1.53
CA GLN A 93 -4.63 -11.19 0.24
C GLN A 93 -5.07 -10.27 -0.91
N THR A 94 -6.06 -9.41 -0.68
CA THR A 94 -6.53 -8.45 -1.68
C THR A 94 -5.42 -7.46 -2.02
N VAL A 95 -4.69 -6.97 -1.03
CA VAL A 95 -3.55 -6.07 -1.27
C VAL A 95 -2.45 -6.77 -2.06
N ILE A 96 -2.09 -8.00 -1.71
CA ILE A 96 -1.12 -8.80 -2.48
C ILE A 96 -1.60 -8.97 -3.93
N ARG A 97 -2.86 -9.34 -4.13
CA ARG A 97 -3.46 -9.55 -5.45
C ARG A 97 -3.46 -8.27 -6.28
N MET A 98 -3.76 -7.12 -5.69
CA MET A 98 -3.73 -5.81 -6.37
C MET A 98 -2.31 -5.47 -6.81
N TYR A 99 -1.35 -5.56 -5.90
CA TYR A 99 0.04 -5.22 -6.18
C TYR A 99 0.69 -6.14 -7.22
N ILE A 100 0.56 -7.46 -7.02
CA ILE A 100 1.24 -8.49 -7.83
C ILE A 100 0.39 -8.89 -9.03
N THR A 101 -0.78 -9.50 -8.79
CA THR A 101 -1.59 -10.14 -9.85
C THR A 101 -2.21 -9.12 -10.79
N GLN A 102 -2.73 -8.01 -10.26
CA GLN A 102 -3.35 -6.94 -11.05
C GLN A 102 -2.33 -5.89 -11.53
N ARG A 103 -1.04 -6.12 -11.27
CA ARG A 103 0.09 -5.31 -11.77
C ARG A 103 0.00 -3.83 -11.39
N GLN A 104 -0.51 -3.51 -10.20
CA GLN A 104 -0.63 -2.14 -9.69
C GLN A 104 0.63 -1.65 -8.95
N ASN A 105 1.77 -2.33 -9.12
CA ASN A 105 3.06 -1.84 -8.64
C ASN A 105 3.44 -0.54 -9.38
N VAL A 106 3.32 0.60 -8.68
CA VAL A 106 3.59 1.93 -9.22
C VAL A 106 5.02 2.08 -9.74
N SER A 107 6.01 1.47 -9.08
CA SER A 107 7.40 1.49 -9.55
C SER A 107 7.54 0.85 -10.93
N ALA A 108 6.86 -0.28 -11.14
CA ALA A 108 6.86 -0.98 -12.42
C ALA A 108 6.10 -0.19 -13.50
N ILE A 109 4.98 0.44 -13.14
CA ILE A 109 4.20 1.29 -14.05
C ILE A 109 5.04 2.47 -14.54
N LEU A 110 5.69 3.19 -13.62
CA LEU A 110 6.54 4.34 -13.96
C LEU A 110 7.76 3.92 -14.77
N SER A 111 8.42 2.82 -14.38
CA SER A 111 9.58 2.29 -15.11
C SER A 111 9.23 1.95 -16.56
N LYS A 112 8.04 1.36 -16.82
CA LYS A 112 7.54 1.08 -18.18
C LYS A 112 7.33 2.34 -19.02
N ALA A 113 7.07 3.49 -18.38
CA ALA A 113 6.98 4.79 -19.02
C ALA A 113 8.34 5.53 -19.09
N MET A 114 9.45 4.85 -18.82
CA MET A 114 10.81 5.43 -18.75
C MET A 114 10.97 6.49 -17.64
N ILE A 115 10.11 6.45 -16.63
CA ILE A 115 10.18 7.32 -15.45
C ILE A 115 10.92 6.58 -14.34
N GLN A 116 12.19 6.96 -14.13
CA GLN A 116 13.06 6.35 -13.12
C GLN A 116 13.17 7.24 -11.87
N PRO A 117 13.35 6.66 -10.67
CA PRO A 117 13.50 7.40 -9.41
C PRO A 117 14.91 7.97 -9.23
N ASN A 118 15.34 8.82 -10.17
CA ASN A 118 16.67 9.41 -10.24
C ASN A 118 16.76 10.83 -9.63
N GLY A 119 15.66 11.34 -9.06
CA GLY A 119 15.62 12.67 -8.43
C GLY A 119 15.55 13.85 -9.41
N THR A 120 15.27 13.60 -10.69
CA THR A 120 15.06 14.68 -11.67
C THR A 120 13.66 15.26 -11.57
N ASN A 121 13.52 16.57 -11.78
CA ASN A 121 12.22 17.22 -11.92
C ASN A 121 11.44 16.63 -13.11
N ARG A 122 10.13 16.44 -12.93
CA ARG A 122 9.24 15.90 -13.96
C ARG A 122 7.94 16.70 -14.01
N PRO A 123 7.39 16.95 -15.21
CA PRO A 123 6.03 17.47 -15.33
C PRO A 123 5.04 16.53 -14.65
N LEU A 124 4.09 17.09 -13.90
CA LEU A 124 3.03 16.33 -13.23
C LEU A 124 2.25 15.47 -14.24
N VAL A 125 1.94 16.05 -15.41
CA VAL A 125 1.18 15.40 -16.48
C VAL A 125 1.84 14.11 -16.99
N ASP A 126 3.18 14.00 -16.96
CA ASP A 126 3.87 12.78 -17.41
C ASP A 126 3.66 11.63 -16.42
N ILE A 127 3.70 11.95 -15.12
CA ILE A 127 3.45 10.97 -14.05
C ILE A 127 1.98 10.53 -14.12
N GLU A 128 1.03 11.46 -14.22
CA GLU A 128 -0.39 11.16 -14.34
C GLU A 128 -0.69 10.26 -15.55
N ASN A 129 -0.13 10.60 -16.71
CA ASN A 129 -0.29 9.83 -17.94
C ASN A 129 0.27 8.41 -17.80
N ALA A 130 1.43 8.24 -17.18
CA ALA A 130 2.01 6.93 -16.93
C ALA A 130 1.09 6.07 -16.05
N ILE A 131 0.54 6.64 -14.97
CA ILE A 131 -0.39 5.94 -14.07
C ILE A 131 -1.69 5.57 -14.78
N ARG A 132 -2.33 6.50 -15.51
CA ARG A 132 -3.57 6.22 -16.26
C ARG A 132 -3.40 5.07 -17.25
N ARG A 133 -2.31 5.10 -18.02
CA ARG A 133 -1.98 4.02 -18.98
C ARG A 133 -1.69 2.69 -18.30
N GLY A 134 -0.98 2.71 -17.16
CA GLY A 134 -0.61 1.50 -16.43
C GLY A 134 -1.77 0.82 -15.70
N THR A 135 -2.84 1.57 -15.41
CA THR A 135 -3.99 1.08 -14.62
C THR A 135 -5.26 0.86 -15.45
N ASN A 136 -5.18 1.02 -16.79
CA ASN A 136 -6.33 1.01 -17.70
C ASN A 136 -7.45 1.96 -17.26
N ASN A 137 -7.09 3.07 -16.59
CA ASN A 137 -8.05 4.08 -16.17
C ASN A 137 -8.15 5.14 -17.26
N THR A 138 -9.23 5.07 -18.06
CA THR A 138 -9.48 5.95 -19.21
C THR A 138 -10.31 7.19 -18.87
N LYS A 139 -10.53 7.46 -17.58
CA LYS A 139 -11.20 8.68 -17.10
C LYS A 139 -10.18 9.79 -16.83
#